data_AF-A0A4Y9SEB3-F1
#
_entry.id   AF-A0A4Y9SEB3-F1
#
_cell.length_a   1.000
_cell.length_b   1.000
_cell.length_c   1.000
_cell.angle_alpha   90.00
_cell.angle_beta   90.00
_cell.angle_gamma   90.00
#
_symmetry.space_group_name_H-M   'P 1'
#
loop_
_entity.id
_entity.type
_entity.pdbx_description
1 polymer ?
#
loop_
_entity_poly.entity_id
_entity_poly.type
_entity_poly.pdbx_seq_one_letter_code
_entity_poly.pdbx_strand_id
1 'polypeptide(L)'
;MSISSTEEIVAELRAGRMVILVDEEDRENEGDLVLAADFVTPEAINFMVKYARGLVCLTLTEERCDQLELSMMSSRNGTAFGTNFTVSIEAAEGVTTGISAADRAKTIQVAVAKDAQPSDIVQPGHIFPLKAQKGGVLMRAGHTEAGCDLTAMAGLTPASVICEIMKDDGTMARLPDLLEFAKEHGLKIGTIADLIHYRSRHESLVEKVGERPLKTAQGEFRMIAYRDKPSGSAHLALVHGQIEKGKETLVRVHQPVSILDVLESETTTHSWTLSSSLAAIKAADSGVIVLLNCEETAEQFFAQFDALCQPDCKPKGRAASMDLRSYGIGAQILREVGVCKMQLLASPRKMPSMTGFNLEVTGYLAKPE
;
A
#
# COMPACT_ATOMS: atom_id res chain seq x y z
N MET A 1 -19.63 -3.27 -20.56
CA MET A 1 -18.18 -3.00 -20.63
C MET A 1 -17.53 -3.93 -19.61
N SER A 2 -16.36 -4.49 -19.89
CA SER A 2 -15.65 -5.38 -18.95
C SER A 2 -14.43 -4.67 -18.37
N ILE A 3 -13.97 -5.13 -17.20
CA ILE A 3 -12.66 -4.72 -16.65
C ILE A 3 -11.57 -5.08 -17.66
N SER A 4 -10.68 -4.13 -17.91
CA SER A 4 -9.55 -4.26 -18.82
C SER A 4 -8.33 -4.81 -18.08
N SER A 5 -7.50 -5.56 -18.78
CA SER A 5 -6.24 -6.08 -18.23
C SER A 5 -5.27 -4.95 -17.86
N THR A 6 -4.35 -5.22 -16.93
CA THR A 6 -3.30 -4.26 -16.56
C THR A 6 -2.49 -3.80 -17.78
N GLU A 7 -2.17 -4.71 -18.69
CA GLU A 7 -1.44 -4.42 -19.92
C GLU A 7 -2.19 -3.45 -20.85
N GLU A 8 -3.51 -3.59 -20.94
CA GLU A 8 -4.35 -2.65 -21.70
C GLU A 8 -4.37 -1.27 -21.05
N ILE A 9 -4.49 -1.19 -19.73
CA ILE A 9 -4.45 0.07 -18.99
C ILE A 9 -3.11 0.79 -19.19
N VAL A 10 -2.00 0.05 -19.11
CA VAL A 10 -0.65 0.56 -19.40
C VAL A 10 -0.55 1.06 -20.84
N ALA A 11 -1.15 0.36 -21.80
CA ALA A 11 -1.14 0.78 -23.21
C ALA A 11 -1.94 2.08 -23.46
N GLU A 12 -3.06 2.28 -22.77
CA GLU A 12 -3.84 3.51 -22.82
C GLU A 12 -3.04 4.70 -22.28
N LEU A 13 -2.44 4.56 -21.09
CA LEU A 13 -1.60 5.59 -20.47
C LEU A 13 -0.38 5.92 -21.32
N ARG A 14 0.30 4.90 -21.87
CA ARG A 14 1.42 5.08 -22.82
C ARG A 14 1.02 5.91 -24.03
N ALA A 15 -0.22 5.80 -24.47
CA ALA A 15 -0.75 6.52 -25.62
C ALA A 15 -1.38 7.88 -25.25
N GLY A 16 -1.22 8.35 -24.01
CA GLY A 16 -1.72 9.63 -23.53
C GLY A 16 -3.23 9.68 -23.33
N ARG A 17 -3.88 8.53 -23.15
CA ARG A 17 -5.32 8.46 -22.88
C ARG A 17 -5.58 8.28 -21.39
N MET A 18 -6.67 8.91 -20.92
CA MET A 18 -7.18 8.72 -19.56
C MET A 18 -7.75 7.31 -19.40
N VAL A 19 -7.65 6.78 -18.20
CA VAL A 19 -8.26 5.51 -17.77
C VAL A 19 -9.00 5.72 -16.46
N ILE A 20 -9.83 4.75 -16.07
CA ILE A 20 -10.41 4.68 -14.73
C ILE A 20 -9.71 3.58 -13.94
N LEU A 21 -9.30 3.87 -12.72
CA LEU A 21 -8.87 2.86 -11.76
C LEU A 21 -9.81 2.80 -10.58
N VAL A 22 -10.25 1.58 -10.26
CA VAL A 22 -11.08 1.30 -9.10
C VAL A 22 -10.24 0.57 -8.06
N ASP A 23 -10.40 0.95 -6.80
CA ASP A 23 -9.89 0.18 -5.68
C ASP A 23 -10.91 -0.87 -5.20
N GLU A 24 -10.57 -1.62 -4.16
CA GLU A 24 -11.43 -2.68 -3.64
C GLU A 24 -12.63 -2.10 -2.88
N GLU A 25 -13.78 -2.79 -2.91
CA GLU A 25 -15.02 -2.38 -2.24
C GLU A 25 -14.82 -2.16 -0.73
N ASP A 26 -13.88 -2.89 -0.13
CA ASP A 26 -13.58 -2.82 1.29
C ASP A 26 -12.59 -1.71 1.69
N ARG A 27 -12.05 -0.95 0.72
CA ARG A 27 -11.13 0.17 0.91
C ARG A 27 -11.88 1.52 0.78
N GLU A 28 -11.69 2.29 -0.28
CA GLU A 28 -12.42 3.55 -0.54
C GLU A 28 -13.69 3.27 -1.37
N ASN A 29 -13.70 2.18 -2.14
CA ASN A 29 -14.76 1.79 -3.07
C ASN A 29 -15.02 2.88 -4.13
N GLU A 30 -13.94 3.49 -4.61
CA GLU A 30 -13.96 4.69 -5.45
C GLU A 30 -13.21 4.47 -6.76
N GLY A 31 -13.63 5.21 -7.79
CA GLY A 31 -13.00 5.23 -9.10
C GLY A 31 -12.37 6.59 -9.37
N ASP A 32 -11.10 6.56 -9.79
CA ASP A 32 -10.38 7.76 -10.18
C ASP A 32 -10.14 7.75 -11.68
N LEU A 33 -10.31 8.91 -12.31
CA LEU A 33 -9.62 9.18 -13.56
C LEU A 33 -8.12 9.20 -13.31
N VAL A 34 -7.36 8.55 -14.18
CA VAL A 34 -5.90 8.55 -14.14
C VAL A 34 -5.37 8.93 -15.51
N LEU A 35 -4.46 9.91 -15.54
CA LEU A 35 -3.71 10.33 -16.72
C LEU A 35 -2.22 10.37 -16.40
N ALA A 36 -1.36 9.87 -17.29
CA ALA A 36 0.07 10.06 -17.13
C ALA A 36 0.42 11.55 -17.17
N ALA A 37 1.18 12.04 -16.19
CA ALA A 37 1.42 13.48 -16.05
C ALA A 37 2.17 14.08 -17.26
N ASP A 38 2.95 13.26 -17.98
CA ASP A 38 3.62 13.61 -19.24
C ASP A 38 2.66 14.14 -20.33
N PHE A 39 1.38 13.73 -20.28
CA PHE A 39 0.37 14.05 -21.28
C PHE A 39 -0.70 15.00 -20.76
N VAL A 40 -0.47 15.67 -19.63
CA VAL A 40 -1.44 16.62 -19.08
C VAL A 40 -1.65 17.81 -20.01
N THR A 41 -2.92 18.14 -20.27
CA THR A 41 -3.33 19.32 -21.04
C THR A 41 -4.44 20.10 -20.32
N PRO A 42 -4.67 21.38 -20.67
CA PRO A 42 -5.81 22.13 -20.14
C PRO A 42 -7.15 21.43 -20.38
N GLU A 43 -7.32 20.78 -21.53
CA GLU A 43 -8.53 20.03 -21.88
C GLU A 43 -8.71 18.81 -20.99
N ALA A 44 -7.63 18.09 -20.67
CA ALA A 44 -7.67 16.96 -19.74
C ALA A 44 -8.06 17.41 -18.32
N ILE A 45 -7.45 18.48 -17.81
CA ILE A 45 -7.81 19.04 -16.50
C ILE A 45 -9.25 19.54 -16.48
N ASN A 46 -9.69 20.20 -17.56
CA ASN A 46 -11.08 20.64 -17.69
C ASN A 46 -12.04 19.45 -17.74
N PHE A 47 -11.68 18.37 -18.40
CA PHE A 47 -12.45 17.13 -18.41
C PHE A 47 -12.57 16.56 -16.99
N MET A 48 -11.46 16.44 -16.27
CA MET A 48 -11.46 15.95 -14.88
C MET A 48 -12.38 16.78 -13.99
N VAL A 49 -12.26 18.11 -13.96
CA VAL A 49 -13.11 18.93 -13.08
C VAL A 49 -14.56 19.04 -13.51
N LYS A 50 -14.85 18.85 -14.80
CA LYS A 50 -16.23 18.91 -15.30
C LYS A 50 -16.98 17.60 -15.07
N TYR A 51 -16.34 16.47 -15.37
CA TYR A 51 -16.99 15.16 -15.43
C TYR A 51 -16.70 14.29 -14.20
N ALA A 52 -15.46 14.28 -13.68
CA ALA A 52 -15.15 13.57 -12.43
C ALA A 52 -15.47 14.43 -11.19
N ARG A 53 -15.15 15.72 -11.26
CA ARG A 53 -15.48 16.75 -10.25
C ARG A 53 -14.78 16.61 -8.90
N GLY A 54 -14.01 15.53 -8.69
CA GLY A 54 -13.19 15.31 -7.50
C GLY A 54 -12.01 16.26 -7.40
N LEU A 55 -11.09 15.94 -6.49
CA LEU A 55 -9.90 16.74 -6.25
C LEU A 55 -8.82 16.33 -7.25
N VAL A 56 -8.35 17.30 -8.05
CA VAL A 56 -7.23 17.03 -8.95
C VAL A 56 -5.93 16.94 -8.14
N CYS A 57 -5.40 15.73 -8.06
CA CYS A 57 -4.16 15.43 -7.35
C CYS A 57 -3.05 15.02 -8.33
N LEU A 58 -1.80 15.24 -7.92
CA LEU A 58 -0.60 14.84 -8.67
C LEU A 58 0.15 13.75 -7.89
N THR A 59 0.14 12.51 -8.36
CA THR A 59 0.89 11.43 -7.73
C THR A 59 2.36 11.55 -8.11
N LEU A 60 3.24 11.56 -7.11
CA LEU A 60 4.69 11.68 -7.28
C LEU A 60 5.40 10.58 -6.51
N THR A 61 6.56 10.14 -7.00
CA THR A 61 7.44 9.27 -6.19
C THR A 61 8.08 10.05 -5.05
N GLU A 62 8.58 9.32 -4.05
CA GLU A 62 9.35 9.93 -2.97
C GLU A 62 10.56 10.72 -3.49
N GLU A 63 11.29 10.18 -4.46
CA GLU A 63 12.45 10.85 -5.06
C GLU A 63 12.07 12.18 -5.73
N ARG A 64 10.88 12.24 -6.35
CA ARG A 64 10.39 13.49 -6.96
C ARG A 64 9.96 14.50 -5.92
N CYS A 65 9.30 14.06 -4.85
CA CYS A 65 8.98 14.93 -3.72
C CYS A 65 10.25 15.50 -3.08
N ASP A 66 11.28 14.66 -2.89
CA ASP A 66 12.57 15.07 -2.32
C ASP A 66 13.29 16.06 -3.24
N GLN A 67 13.30 15.83 -4.56
CA GLN A 67 13.88 16.75 -5.56
C GLN A 67 13.23 18.14 -5.52
N LEU A 68 11.92 18.21 -5.27
CA LEU A 68 11.13 19.45 -5.24
C LEU A 68 10.98 20.03 -3.82
N GLU A 69 11.65 19.45 -2.82
CA GLU A 69 11.56 19.83 -1.40
C GLU A 69 10.11 19.88 -0.87
N LEU A 70 9.26 18.95 -1.32
CA LEU A 70 7.85 18.90 -0.94
C LEU A 70 7.67 18.27 0.44
N SER A 71 7.41 19.12 1.43
CA SER A 71 7.06 18.69 2.78
C SER A 71 5.63 18.13 2.86
N MET A 72 5.41 17.18 3.77
CA MET A 72 4.07 16.67 4.08
C MET A 72 3.19 17.79 4.64
N MET A 73 1.92 17.84 4.23
CA MET A 73 0.99 18.90 4.67
C MET A 73 0.70 18.84 6.19
N SER A 74 0.70 17.64 6.77
CA SER A 74 0.48 17.43 8.19
C SER A 74 1.61 16.60 8.79
N SER A 75 2.13 17.03 9.94
CA SER A 75 3.10 16.27 10.74
C SER A 75 2.50 15.02 11.37
N ARG A 76 1.17 14.99 11.57
CA ARG A 76 0.42 13.84 12.06
C ARG A 76 -0.79 13.58 11.17
N ASN A 77 -0.66 12.64 10.25
CA ASN A 77 -1.75 12.22 9.39
C ASN A 77 -2.76 11.37 10.18
N GLY A 78 -3.96 11.89 10.41
CA GLY A 78 -5.05 11.20 11.10
C GLY A 78 -6.10 10.61 10.16
N THR A 79 -5.87 10.61 8.85
CA THR A 79 -6.83 10.08 7.86
C THR A 79 -6.94 8.55 7.95
N ALA A 80 -8.12 8.01 7.66
CA ALA A 80 -8.38 6.58 7.77
C ALA A 80 -7.46 5.72 6.89
N PHE A 81 -7.09 6.22 5.71
CA PHE A 81 -6.28 5.50 4.71
C PHE A 81 -4.84 6.02 4.59
N GLY A 82 -4.43 6.95 5.46
CA GLY A 82 -3.09 7.50 5.50
C GLY A 82 -2.67 8.18 4.18
N THR A 83 -3.58 8.89 3.52
CA THR A 83 -3.30 9.51 2.21
C THR A 83 -2.23 10.60 2.36
N ASN A 84 -1.14 10.45 1.62
CA ASN A 84 0.11 11.20 1.82
C ASN A 84 0.13 12.53 1.05
N PHE A 85 -0.71 13.48 1.46
CA PHE A 85 -0.68 14.84 0.92
C PHE A 85 0.61 15.58 1.29
N THR A 86 1.29 16.12 0.28
CA THR A 86 2.27 17.19 0.49
C THR A 86 1.55 18.53 0.59
N VAL A 87 2.28 19.58 0.93
CA VAL A 87 1.80 20.96 0.72
C VAL A 87 1.38 21.16 -0.74
N SER A 88 0.30 21.93 -0.96
CA SER A 88 -0.18 22.22 -2.31
C SER A 88 0.79 23.16 -3.03
N ILE A 89 0.82 23.04 -4.36
CA ILE A 89 1.81 23.71 -5.21
C ILE A 89 1.16 24.50 -6.34
N GLU A 90 1.87 25.51 -6.81
CA GLU A 90 1.60 26.27 -8.04
C GLU A 90 2.90 26.44 -8.83
N ALA A 91 2.85 26.56 -10.16
CA ALA A 91 4.02 27.00 -10.92
C ALA A 91 4.42 28.43 -10.50
N ALA A 92 5.72 28.68 -10.38
CA ALA A 92 6.24 30.00 -10.04
C ALA A 92 5.98 31.04 -11.15
N GLU A 93 5.95 30.60 -12.41
CA GLU A 93 5.77 31.44 -13.59
C GLU A 93 4.82 30.80 -14.61
N GLY A 94 4.24 31.64 -15.49
CA GLY A 94 3.38 31.19 -16.58
C GLY A 94 1.95 30.86 -16.15
N VAL A 95 1.55 31.29 -14.96
CA VAL A 95 0.20 31.15 -14.39
C VAL A 95 -0.30 32.50 -13.87
N THR A 96 -1.60 32.57 -13.56
CA THR A 96 -2.24 33.78 -13.02
C THR A 96 -2.68 33.56 -11.58
N THR A 97 -3.91 33.11 -11.38
CA THR A 97 -4.45 32.76 -10.06
C THR A 97 -4.18 31.30 -9.71
N GLY A 98 -3.78 30.47 -10.67
CA GLY A 98 -3.48 29.06 -10.44
C GLY A 98 -4.65 28.09 -10.63
N ILE A 99 -5.90 28.55 -10.45
CA ILE A 99 -7.07 27.65 -10.42
C ILE A 99 -7.57 27.23 -11.81
N SER A 100 -7.21 27.98 -12.85
CA SER A 100 -7.68 27.72 -14.22
C SER A 100 -7.22 26.32 -14.69
N ALA A 101 -7.93 25.70 -15.64
CA ALA A 101 -7.50 24.41 -16.18
C ALA A 101 -6.11 24.50 -16.85
N ALA A 102 -5.80 25.64 -17.47
CA ALA A 102 -4.50 25.89 -18.08
C ALA A 102 -3.41 26.09 -17.02
N ASP A 103 -3.71 26.84 -15.96
CA ASP A 103 -2.76 27.12 -14.88
C ASP A 103 -2.41 25.82 -14.13
N ARG A 104 -3.43 25.02 -13.78
CA ARG A 104 -3.24 23.71 -13.15
C ARG A 104 -2.46 22.73 -14.03
N ALA A 105 -2.75 22.68 -15.33
CA ALA A 105 -1.97 21.87 -16.27
C ALA A 105 -0.51 22.35 -16.32
N LYS A 106 -0.27 23.66 -16.36
CA LYS A 106 1.08 24.24 -16.35
C LYS A 106 1.84 23.90 -15.07
N THR A 107 1.19 24.00 -13.91
CA THR A 107 1.75 23.60 -12.61
C THR A 107 2.18 22.14 -12.59
N ILE A 108 1.34 21.23 -13.11
CA ILE A 108 1.69 19.81 -13.21
C ILE A 108 2.88 19.61 -14.15
N GLN A 109 2.87 20.23 -15.34
CA GLN A 109 3.96 20.12 -16.31
C GLN A 109 5.31 20.57 -15.73
N VAL A 110 5.30 21.66 -14.96
CA VAL A 110 6.51 22.17 -14.28
C VAL A 110 6.97 21.18 -13.22
N ALA A 111 6.08 20.67 -12.38
CA ALA A 111 6.42 19.73 -11.32
C ALA A 111 6.99 18.39 -11.83
N VAL A 112 6.56 17.93 -13.02
CA VAL A 112 7.04 16.65 -13.60
C VAL A 112 8.16 16.81 -14.62
N ALA A 113 8.60 18.05 -14.89
CA ALA A 113 9.71 18.29 -15.80
C ALA A 113 10.98 17.55 -15.33
N LYS A 114 11.79 17.08 -16.28
CA LYS A 114 12.98 16.26 -15.98
C LYS A 114 13.97 16.99 -15.08
N ASP A 115 14.15 18.27 -15.32
CA ASP A 115 15.08 19.19 -14.66
C ASP A 115 14.40 20.10 -13.62
N ALA A 116 13.15 19.80 -13.24
CA ALA A 116 12.39 20.59 -12.28
C ALA A 116 13.18 20.86 -10.99
N GLN A 117 13.19 22.11 -10.56
CA GLN A 117 13.84 22.58 -9.34
C GLN A 117 12.79 23.03 -8.32
N PRO A 118 13.12 23.06 -7.02
CA PRO A 118 12.22 23.60 -6.00
C PRO A 118 11.75 25.03 -6.31
N SER A 119 12.59 25.85 -6.94
CA SER A 119 12.27 27.23 -7.33
C SER A 119 11.25 27.36 -8.46
N ASP A 120 10.99 26.29 -9.21
CA ASP A 120 10.05 26.33 -10.33
C ASP A 120 8.59 26.27 -9.85
N ILE A 121 8.39 25.92 -8.58
CA ILE A 121 7.08 25.84 -7.93
C ILE A 121 7.05 26.71 -6.66
N VAL A 122 5.86 27.17 -6.31
CA VAL A 122 5.60 27.90 -5.07
C VAL A 122 4.53 27.19 -4.25
N GLN A 123 4.51 27.48 -2.96
CA GLN A 123 3.59 26.89 -1.98
C GLN A 123 2.97 28.01 -1.14
N PRO A 124 1.66 28.00 -0.85
CA PRO A 124 0.65 27.04 -1.32
C PRO A 124 0.24 27.25 -2.79
N GLY A 125 -0.57 26.35 -3.33
CA GLY A 125 -1.21 26.48 -4.64
C GLY A 125 -2.45 25.59 -4.83
N HIS A 126 -2.84 25.34 -6.08
CA HIS A 126 -4.10 24.66 -6.43
C HIS A 126 -3.93 23.24 -7.00
N ILE A 127 -2.70 22.73 -7.11
CA ILE A 127 -2.42 21.32 -7.34
C ILE A 127 -1.99 20.68 -6.02
N PHE A 128 -2.48 19.46 -5.76
CA PHE A 128 -2.25 18.74 -4.51
C PHE A 128 -1.39 17.51 -4.78
N PRO A 129 -0.07 17.57 -4.56
CA PRO A 129 0.77 16.41 -4.75
C PRO A 129 0.56 15.36 -3.66
N LEU A 130 0.64 14.10 -4.07
CA LEU A 130 0.51 12.92 -3.23
C LEU A 130 1.79 12.10 -3.33
N LYS A 131 2.45 11.85 -2.19
CA LYS A 131 3.69 11.07 -2.14
C LYS A 131 3.40 9.58 -2.12
N ALA A 132 3.71 8.90 -3.21
CA ALA A 132 3.64 7.44 -3.30
C ALA A 132 4.70 6.78 -2.41
N GLN A 133 4.35 5.66 -1.79
CA GLN A 133 5.31 4.84 -1.03
C GLN A 133 6.26 4.09 -1.97
N LYS A 134 7.54 3.99 -1.57
CA LYS A 134 8.50 3.09 -2.24
C LYS A 134 7.94 1.67 -2.27
N GLY A 135 8.06 1.01 -3.43
CA GLY A 135 7.47 -0.30 -3.69
C GLY A 135 6.06 -0.25 -4.31
N GLY A 136 5.41 0.92 -4.35
CA GLY A 136 4.15 1.13 -5.06
C GLY A 136 2.99 0.30 -4.50
N VAL A 137 2.13 -0.22 -5.38
CA VAL A 137 0.93 -0.95 -4.98
C VAL A 137 1.20 -2.24 -4.21
N LEU A 138 2.42 -2.79 -4.37
CA LEU A 138 2.87 -3.95 -3.61
C LEU A 138 3.16 -3.62 -2.14
N MET A 139 3.27 -2.32 -1.78
CA MET A 139 3.39 -1.82 -0.41
C MET A 139 2.11 -1.17 0.10
N ARG A 140 1.43 -0.37 -0.74
CA ARG A 140 0.16 0.28 -0.39
C ARG A 140 -0.77 0.28 -1.59
N ALA A 141 -1.89 -0.41 -1.46
CA ALA A 141 -2.90 -0.56 -2.51
C ALA A 141 -3.78 0.70 -2.67
N GLY A 142 -3.22 1.84 -3.07
CA GLY A 142 -3.97 3.09 -3.30
C GLY A 142 -3.77 3.69 -4.68
N HIS A 143 -4.68 4.57 -5.09
CA HIS A 143 -4.61 5.25 -6.40
C HIS A 143 -3.33 6.06 -6.58
N THR A 144 -2.79 6.62 -5.49
CA THR A 144 -1.48 7.30 -5.48
C THR A 144 -0.36 6.39 -5.99
N GLU A 145 -0.23 5.20 -5.40
CA GLU A 145 0.79 4.23 -5.82
C GLU A 145 0.50 3.67 -7.21
N ALA A 146 -0.77 3.36 -7.50
CA ALA A 146 -1.18 2.78 -8.79
C ALA A 146 -0.87 3.72 -9.96
N GLY A 147 -1.10 5.03 -9.78
CA GLY A 147 -0.78 6.05 -10.77
C GLY A 147 0.71 6.12 -11.12
N CYS A 148 1.58 6.14 -10.10
CA CYS A 148 3.04 6.11 -10.31
C CYS A 148 3.52 4.79 -10.92
N ASP A 149 2.98 3.65 -10.48
CA ASP A 149 3.39 2.34 -10.99
C ASP A 149 3.01 2.13 -12.47
N LEU A 150 1.76 2.44 -12.84
CA LEU A 150 1.28 2.24 -14.20
C LEU A 150 2.01 3.13 -15.21
N THR A 151 2.32 4.37 -14.82
CA THR A 151 3.07 5.31 -15.66
C THR A 151 4.53 4.87 -15.81
N ALA A 152 5.15 4.35 -14.75
CA ALA A 152 6.46 3.71 -14.84
C ALA A 152 6.44 2.48 -15.77
N MET A 153 5.43 1.61 -15.65
CA MET A 153 5.23 0.45 -16.54
C MET A 153 4.95 0.86 -18.00
N ALA A 154 4.37 2.05 -18.21
CA ALA A 154 4.17 2.64 -19.54
C ALA A 154 5.49 3.14 -20.16
N GLY A 155 6.59 3.22 -19.40
CA GLY A 155 7.86 3.79 -19.83
C GLY A 155 7.86 5.32 -19.81
N LEU A 156 7.00 5.92 -18.98
CA LEU A 156 6.83 7.36 -18.83
C LEU A 156 7.43 7.83 -17.50
N THR A 157 7.31 9.13 -17.22
CA THR A 157 7.63 9.66 -15.88
C THR A 157 6.72 8.95 -14.85
N PRO A 158 7.27 8.42 -13.74
CA PRO A 158 6.49 7.82 -12.65
C PRO A 158 5.64 8.83 -11.87
N ALA A 159 4.71 9.50 -12.56
CA ALA A 159 3.83 10.54 -12.05
C ALA A 159 2.52 10.54 -12.84
N SER A 160 1.40 10.75 -12.14
CA SER A 160 0.08 10.76 -12.76
C SER A 160 -0.80 11.84 -12.16
N VAL A 161 -1.78 12.28 -12.93
CA VAL A 161 -2.85 13.16 -12.47
C VAL A 161 -4.07 12.29 -12.20
N ILE A 162 -4.59 12.36 -10.97
CA ILE A 162 -5.77 11.62 -10.56
C ILE A 162 -6.89 12.55 -10.11
N CYS A 163 -8.13 12.10 -10.29
CA CYS A 163 -9.32 12.84 -9.88
C CYS A 163 -10.47 11.86 -9.64
N GLU A 164 -11.01 11.84 -8.42
CA GLU A 164 -12.09 10.94 -8.03
C GLU A 164 -13.38 11.29 -8.79
N ILE A 165 -14.16 10.27 -9.16
CA ILE A 165 -15.38 10.43 -9.96
C ILE A 165 -16.60 10.51 -9.03
N MET A 166 -17.28 11.65 -9.06
CA MET A 166 -18.55 11.89 -8.38
C MET A 166 -19.72 11.83 -9.36
N LYS A 167 -20.86 11.34 -8.87
CA LYS A 167 -22.16 11.42 -9.55
C LYS A 167 -22.70 12.84 -9.54
N ASP A 168 -23.75 13.08 -10.34
CA ASP A 168 -24.45 14.37 -10.39
C ASP A 168 -25.09 14.81 -9.08
N ASP A 169 -25.44 13.85 -8.23
CA ASP A 169 -25.99 14.11 -6.89
C ASP A 169 -24.91 14.47 -5.84
N GLY A 170 -23.63 14.49 -6.24
CA GLY A 170 -22.49 14.79 -5.38
C GLY A 170 -22.00 13.62 -4.53
N THR A 171 -22.58 12.42 -4.67
CA THR A 171 -22.06 11.20 -4.04
C THR A 171 -21.06 10.50 -4.96
N MET A 172 -20.16 9.70 -4.37
CA MET A 172 -19.11 9.00 -5.12
C MET A 172 -19.68 7.95 -6.07
N ALA A 173 -19.13 7.87 -7.28
CA ALA A 173 -19.49 6.84 -8.26
C ALA A 173 -18.92 5.48 -7.84
N ARG A 174 -19.74 4.42 -7.94
CA ARG A 174 -19.34 3.04 -7.65
C ARG A 174 -19.19 2.25 -8.95
N LEU A 175 -18.69 1.02 -8.87
CA LEU A 175 -18.37 0.21 -10.05
C LEU A 175 -19.47 0.19 -11.14
N PRO A 176 -20.77 0.04 -10.83
CA PRO A 176 -21.82 0.12 -11.85
C PRO A 176 -21.87 1.47 -12.57
N ASP A 177 -21.79 2.58 -11.82
CA ASP A 177 -21.79 3.94 -12.36
C ASP A 177 -20.53 4.20 -13.20
N LEU A 178 -19.38 3.72 -12.72
CA LEU A 178 -18.08 3.85 -13.40
C LEU A 178 -18.06 3.11 -14.73
N LEU A 179 -18.74 1.97 -14.85
CA LEU A 179 -18.88 1.25 -16.12
C LEU A 179 -19.73 2.02 -17.13
N GLU A 180 -20.75 2.75 -16.68
CA GLU A 180 -21.55 3.63 -17.52
C GLU A 180 -20.75 4.87 -17.96
N PHE A 181 -20.08 5.53 -17.01
CA PHE A 181 -19.19 6.66 -17.26
C PHE A 181 -18.06 6.30 -18.24
N ALA A 182 -17.41 5.14 -18.05
CA ALA A 182 -16.38 4.62 -18.94
C ALA A 182 -16.91 4.43 -20.37
N LYS A 183 -18.13 3.91 -20.50
CA LYS A 183 -18.76 3.70 -21.82
C LYS A 183 -19.13 5.02 -22.48
N GLU A 184 -19.67 5.98 -21.74
CA GLU A 184 -20.05 7.30 -22.24
C GLU A 184 -18.85 8.06 -22.81
N HIS A 185 -17.72 8.03 -22.08
CA HIS A 185 -16.52 8.78 -22.43
C HIS A 185 -15.47 7.96 -23.20
N GLY A 186 -15.73 6.69 -23.48
CA GLY A 186 -14.82 5.81 -24.22
C GLY A 186 -13.52 5.49 -23.47
N LEU A 187 -13.57 5.41 -22.14
CA LEU A 187 -12.41 5.15 -21.28
C LEU A 187 -12.32 3.67 -20.91
N LYS A 188 -11.11 3.13 -20.78
CA LYS A 188 -10.91 1.80 -20.18
C LYS A 188 -10.94 1.89 -18.65
N ILE A 189 -11.35 0.80 -18.02
CA ILE A 189 -11.44 0.66 -16.57
C ILE A 189 -10.61 -0.54 -16.11
N GLY A 190 -9.76 -0.34 -15.12
CA GLY A 190 -8.93 -1.37 -14.49
C GLY A 190 -9.10 -1.38 -12.98
N THR A 191 -8.52 -2.38 -12.31
CA THR A 191 -8.54 -2.48 -10.85
C THR A 191 -7.13 -2.45 -10.27
N ILE A 192 -6.99 -1.86 -9.08
CA ILE A 192 -5.72 -1.91 -8.32
C ILE A 192 -5.39 -3.36 -7.95
N ALA A 193 -6.40 -4.20 -7.69
CA ALA A 193 -6.21 -5.62 -7.41
C ALA A 193 -5.55 -6.37 -8.58
N ASP A 194 -6.00 -6.13 -9.81
CA ASP A 194 -5.38 -6.72 -11.02
C ASP A 194 -3.95 -6.21 -11.21
N LEU A 195 -3.69 -4.92 -10.93
CA LEU A 195 -2.34 -4.36 -10.98
C LEU A 195 -1.41 -5.02 -9.94
N ILE A 196 -1.87 -5.21 -8.69
CA ILE A 196 -1.13 -5.92 -7.66
C ILE A 196 -0.86 -7.35 -8.12
N HIS A 197 -1.86 -8.05 -8.66
CA HIS A 197 -1.72 -9.40 -9.18
C HIS A 197 -0.72 -9.49 -10.33
N TYR A 198 -0.78 -8.56 -11.27
CA TYR A 198 0.15 -8.45 -12.38
C TYR A 198 1.58 -8.23 -11.87
N ARG A 199 1.81 -7.20 -11.06
CA ARG A 199 3.15 -6.88 -10.53
C ARG A 199 3.68 -8.00 -9.66
N SER A 200 2.86 -8.57 -8.77
CA SER A 200 3.31 -9.60 -7.84
C SER A 200 3.75 -10.88 -8.56
N ARG A 201 3.23 -11.19 -9.76
CA ARG A 201 3.69 -12.33 -10.58
C ARG A 201 5.03 -12.09 -11.27
N HIS A 202 5.37 -10.83 -11.54
CA HIS A 202 6.58 -10.45 -12.29
C HIS A 202 7.68 -9.90 -11.39
N GLU A 203 7.34 -9.51 -10.16
CA GLU A 203 8.20 -8.80 -9.24
C GLU A 203 8.12 -9.39 -7.82
N SER A 204 9.19 -9.21 -7.06
CA SER A 204 9.23 -9.49 -5.62
C SER A 204 9.90 -8.31 -4.91
N LEU A 205 9.25 -7.79 -3.88
CA LEU A 205 9.81 -6.81 -2.97
C LEU A 205 10.68 -7.44 -1.88
N VAL A 206 10.67 -8.76 -1.76
CA VAL A 206 11.47 -9.49 -0.76
C VAL A 206 12.56 -10.32 -1.44
N GLU A 207 13.69 -10.42 -0.76
CA GLU A 207 14.84 -11.22 -1.12
C GLU A 207 15.13 -12.22 0.00
N LYS A 208 15.12 -13.52 -0.32
CA LYS A 208 15.58 -14.57 0.61
C LYS A 208 17.10 -14.47 0.78
N VAL A 209 17.53 -14.09 1.99
CA VAL A 209 18.95 -13.96 2.35
C VAL A 209 19.57 -15.31 2.73
N GLY A 210 18.78 -16.19 3.35
CA GLY A 210 19.24 -17.52 3.76
C GLY A 210 18.21 -18.27 4.59
N GLU A 211 18.49 -19.55 4.85
CA GLU A 211 17.65 -20.38 5.73
C GLU A 211 18.49 -21.34 6.58
N ARG A 212 17.98 -21.70 7.75
CA ARG A 212 18.60 -22.69 8.65
C ARG A 212 17.56 -23.32 9.59
N PRO A 213 17.82 -24.51 10.16
CA PRO A 213 17.03 -25.02 11.27
C PRO A 213 17.20 -24.11 12.52
N LEU A 214 16.10 -23.87 13.22
CA LEU A 214 16.04 -23.15 14.48
C LEU A 214 15.42 -24.05 15.54
N LYS A 215 16.13 -24.23 16.66
CA LYS A 215 15.60 -24.94 17.84
C LYS A 215 15.11 -23.91 18.85
N THR A 216 13.80 -23.92 19.12
CA THR A 216 13.18 -23.14 20.20
C THR A 216 12.74 -24.05 21.34
N ALA A 217 12.23 -23.48 22.43
CA ALA A 217 11.65 -24.25 23.54
C ALA A 217 10.44 -25.09 23.09
N GLN A 218 9.70 -24.64 22.08
CA GLN A 218 8.53 -25.32 21.52
C GLN A 218 8.92 -26.38 20.49
N GLY A 219 10.17 -26.39 20.02
CA GLY A 219 10.71 -27.40 19.12
C GLY A 219 11.44 -26.82 17.91
N GLU A 220 11.62 -27.65 16.90
CA GLU A 220 12.34 -27.27 15.68
C GLU A 220 11.43 -26.62 14.63
N PHE A 221 11.95 -25.55 14.03
CA PHE A 221 11.36 -24.79 12.92
C PHE A 221 12.41 -24.60 11.83
N ARG A 222 11.96 -24.47 10.57
CA ARG A 222 12.79 -23.94 9.50
C ARG A 222 12.71 -22.41 9.55
N MET A 223 13.82 -21.75 9.83
CA MET A 223 13.91 -20.29 9.84
C MET A 223 14.45 -19.78 8.51
N ILE A 224 13.74 -18.83 7.91
CA ILE A 224 14.13 -18.18 6.65
C ILE A 224 14.25 -16.68 6.93
N ALA A 225 15.36 -16.09 6.49
CA ALA A 225 15.59 -14.65 6.60
C ALA A 225 15.31 -13.96 5.26
N TYR A 226 14.56 -12.87 5.32
CA TYR A 226 14.21 -12.02 4.19
C TYR A 226 14.70 -10.60 4.40
N ARG A 227 15.08 -9.95 3.31
CA ARG A 227 15.32 -8.51 3.24
C ARG A 227 14.27 -7.90 2.31
N ASP A 228 13.58 -6.84 2.72
CA ASP A 228 12.76 -6.09 1.77
C ASP A 228 13.61 -5.08 0.99
N LYS A 229 13.36 -4.97 -0.31
CA LYS A 229 14.11 -4.09 -1.22
C LYS A 229 13.84 -2.59 -0.98
N PRO A 230 12.61 -2.15 -0.65
CA PRO A 230 12.33 -0.72 -0.47
C PRO A 230 13.06 -0.08 0.72
N SER A 231 13.09 -0.76 1.87
CA SER A 231 13.66 -0.22 3.11
C SER A 231 14.96 -0.90 3.55
N GLY A 232 15.24 -2.11 3.05
CA GLY A 232 16.38 -2.90 3.48
C GLY A 232 16.17 -3.65 4.80
N SER A 233 14.97 -3.56 5.39
CA SER A 233 14.66 -4.14 6.71
C SER A 233 14.71 -5.66 6.69
N ALA A 234 15.06 -6.23 7.84
CA ALA A 234 15.12 -7.67 8.03
C ALA A 234 13.77 -8.23 8.51
N HIS A 235 13.37 -9.36 7.96
CA HIS A 235 12.17 -10.11 8.34
C HIS A 235 12.52 -11.59 8.50
N LEU A 236 11.78 -12.30 9.33
CA LEU A 236 11.96 -13.74 9.53
C LEU A 236 10.65 -14.49 9.27
N ALA A 237 10.74 -15.68 8.68
CA ALA A 237 9.67 -16.66 8.66
C ALA A 237 10.10 -17.93 9.41
N LEU A 238 9.32 -18.34 10.39
CA LEU A 238 9.47 -19.60 11.11
C LEU A 238 8.41 -20.58 10.61
N VAL A 239 8.86 -21.63 9.93
CA VAL A 239 7.99 -22.60 9.25
C VAL A 239 8.02 -23.93 10.01
N HIS A 240 6.84 -24.44 10.33
CA HIS A 240 6.62 -25.79 10.83
C HIS A 240 5.87 -26.64 9.80
N GLY A 241 6.28 -27.90 9.66
CA GLY A 241 5.69 -28.84 8.71
C GLY A 241 6.04 -28.54 7.25
N GLN A 242 5.39 -29.27 6.34
CA GLN A 242 5.48 -29.04 4.91
C GLN A 242 4.29 -28.19 4.46
N ILE A 243 4.55 -27.05 3.82
CA ILE A 243 3.48 -26.20 3.27
C ILE A 243 3.06 -26.78 1.92
N GLU A 244 1.80 -27.21 1.82
CA GLU A 244 1.21 -27.81 0.62
C GLU A 244 0.20 -26.86 -0.03
N LYS A 245 0.28 -26.72 -1.36
CA LYS A 245 -0.66 -25.88 -2.11
C LYS A 245 -2.09 -26.42 -1.96
N GLY A 246 -2.99 -25.56 -1.48
CA GLY A 246 -4.42 -25.86 -1.33
C GLY A 246 -4.82 -26.41 0.05
N LYS A 247 -3.86 -26.79 0.90
CA LYS A 247 -4.12 -27.09 2.32
C LYS A 247 -4.10 -25.81 3.13
N GLU A 248 -4.98 -25.72 4.11
CA GLU A 248 -5.00 -24.59 5.04
C GLU A 248 -3.77 -24.63 5.95
N THR A 249 -3.07 -23.50 6.07
CA THR A 249 -1.89 -23.32 6.92
C THR A 249 -2.22 -22.35 8.05
N LEU A 250 -1.86 -22.69 9.30
CA LEU A 250 -2.01 -21.73 10.41
C LEU A 250 -0.93 -20.65 10.30
N VAL A 251 -1.33 -19.38 10.27
CA VAL A 251 -0.42 -18.25 10.04
C VAL A 251 -0.53 -17.21 11.15
N ARG A 252 0.62 -16.78 11.66
CA ARG A 252 0.74 -15.62 12.55
C ARG A 252 1.66 -14.58 11.90
N VAL A 253 1.20 -13.35 11.78
CA VAL A 253 2.07 -12.20 11.49
C VAL A 253 2.26 -11.44 12.80
N HIS A 254 3.51 -11.29 13.24
CA HIS A 254 3.87 -10.69 14.52
C HIS A 254 4.65 -9.39 14.27
N GLN A 255 4.10 -8.28 14.77
CA GLN A 255 4.68 -6.94 14.63
C GLN A 255 4.07 -5.96 15.65
N PRO A 256 4.84 -5.00 16.19
CA PRO A 256 6.30 -4.91 16.10
C PRO A 256 6.98 -6.09 16.78
N VAL A 257 8.17 -6.46 16.31
CA VAL A 257 8.99 -7.50 16.95
C VAL A 257 9.94 -6.80 17.92
N SER A 258 9.98 -7.28 19.16
CA SER A 258 10.90 -6.79 20.18
C SER A 258 11.66 -7.94 20.82
N ILE A 259 12.85 -7.65 21.34
CA ILE A 259 13.57 -8.61 22.18
C ILE A 259 12.76 -9.00 23.42
N LEU A 260 11.91 -8.09 23.92
CA LEU A 260 11.02 -8.36 25.06
C LEU A 260 9.99 -9.44 24.73
N ASP A 261 9.50 -9.52 23.48
CA ASP A 261 8.57 -10.58 23.06
C ASP A 261 9.22 -11.97 23.04
N VAL A 262 10.55 -12.03 22.88
CA VAL A 262 11.32 -13.29 22.89
C VAL A 262 11.59 -13.76 24.32
N LEU A 263 11.78 -12.84 25.25
CA LEU A 263 12.08 -13.14 26.66
C LEU A 263 10.82 -13.38 27.49
N GLU A 264 9.74 -12.65 27.22
CA GLU A 264 8.51 -12.67 28.00
C GLU A 264 7.56 -13.81 27.58
N SER A 265 7.05 -14.55 28.56
CA SER A 265 6.17 -15.69 28.33
C SER A 265 4.75 -15.50 28.84
N GLU A 266 4.54 -14.62 29.82
CA GLU A 266 3.26 -14.46 30.52
C GLU A 266 2.52 -13.19 30.09
N THR A 267 3.25 -12.09 29.92
CA THR A 267 2.68 -10.79 29.58
C THR A 267 2.94 -10.43 28.12
N THR A 268 2.07 -9.65 27.47
CA THR A 268 2.37 -9.16 26.11
C THR A 268 1.63 -7.88 25.78
N THR A 269 2.19 -7.10 24.86
CA THR A 269 1.50 -5.98 24.21
C THR A 269 0.74 -6.40 22.96
N HIS A 270 0.87 -7.67 22.55
CA HIS A 270 0.22 -8.26 21.38
C HIS A 270 -1.10 -8.92 21.74
N SER A 271 -1.83 -9.42 20.74
CA SER A 271 -3.00 -10.29 20.99
C SER A 271 -2.56 -11.54 21.78
N TRP A 272 -1.47 -12.17 21.37
CA TRP A 272 -0.92 -13.41 21.97
C TRP A 272 0.60 -13.30 22.10
N THR A 273 1.17 -13.95 23.11
CA THR A 273 2.63 -14.01 23.30
C THR A 273 3.28 -14.74 22.12
N LEU A 274 4.55 -14.43 21.84
CA LEU A 274 5.30 -15.13 20.80
C LEU A 274 5.45 -16.63 21.16
N SER A 275 5.67 -16.93 22.45
CA SER A 275 5.75 -18.30 22.97
C SER A 275 4.47 -19.11 22.72
N SER A 276 3.28 -18.57 23.04
CA SER A 276 2.00 -19.26 22.80
C SER A 276 1.71 -19.41 21.30
N SER A 277 2.09 -18.41 20.50
CA SER A 277 1.96 -18.49 19.04
C SER A 277 2.84 -19.60 18.45
N LEU A 278 4.09 -19.72 18.90
CA LEU A 278 5.01 -20.80 18.49
C LEU A 278 4.46 -22.18 18.90
N ALA A 279 3.88 -22.30 20.10
CA ALA A 279 3.29 -23.55 20.56
C ALA A 279 2.10 -23.97 19.70
N ALA A 280 1.17 -23.05 19.41
CA ALA A 280 0.01 -23.33 18.55
C ALA A 280 0.42 -23.73 17.12
N ILE A 281 1.40 -23.02 16.55
CA ILE A 281 1.94 -23.35 15.22
C ILE A 281 2.61 -24.72 15.22
N LYS A 282 3.26 -25.10 16.32
CA LYS A 282 3.88 -26.42 16.46
C LYS A 282 2.85 -27.55 16.63
N ALA A 283 1.72 -27.26 17.26
CA ALA A 283 0.64 -28.21 17.45
C ALA A 283 -0.16 -28.48 16.16
N ALA A 284 -0.16 -27.54 15.22
CA ALA A 284 -0.77 -27.71 13.90
C ALA A 284 0.08 -28.58 12.96
N ASP A 285 -0.57 -29.24 12.00
CA ASP A 285 0.12 -30.04 10.95
C ASP A 285 1.16 -29.24 10.16
N SER A 286 0.83 -27.96 9.89
CA SER A 286 1.70 -27.02 9.20
C SER A 286 1.36 -25.59 9.61
N GLY A 287 2.38 -24.74 9.72
CA GLY A 287 2.17 -23.35 10.08
C GLY A 287 3.37 -22.46 9.88
N VAL A 288 3.10 -21.16 9.82
CA VAL A 288 4.11 -20.12 9.57
C VAL A 288 3.92 -18.96 10.55
N ILE A 289 5.00 -18.57 11.22
CA ILE A 289 5.09 -17.27 11.91
C ILE A 289 5.97 -16.35 11.09
N VAL A 290 5.44 -15.19 10.71
CA VAL A 290 6.20 -14.10 10.08
C VAL A 290 6.47 -13.05 11.13
N LEU A 291 7.76 -12.77 11.37
CA LEU A 291 8.25 -11.68 12.21
C LEU A 291 8.64 -10.54 11.28
N LEU A 292 7.88 -9.45 11.28
CA LEU A 292 8.11 -8.30 10.41
C LEU A 292 8.92 -7.23 11.12
N ASN A 293 9.83 -6.58 10.39
CA ASN A 293 10.70 -5.51 10.87
C ASN A 293 11.46 -5.95 12.14
N CYS A 294 12.35 -6.92 12.01
CA CYS A 294 13.20 -7.42 13.10
C CYS A 294 14.30 -6.43 13.54
N GLU A 295 14.13 -5.15 13.24
CA GLU A 295 14.97 -4.04 13.70
C GLU A 295 14.14 -3.21 14.68
N GLU A 296 14.63 -3.10 15.91
CA GLU A 296 13.97 -2.35 16.99
C GLU A 296 14.80 -1.10 17.30
N THR A 297 14.18 0.08 17.21
CA THR A 297 14.82 1.33 17.65
C THR A 297 14.76 1.47 19.17
N ALA A 298 15.64 2.28 19.75
CA ALA A 298 15.65 2.54 21.20
C ALA A 298 14.30 3.08 21.69
N GLU A 299 13.66 3.97 20.92
CA GLU A 299 12.35 4.55 21.24
C GLU A 299 11.25 3.48 21.22
N GLN A 300 11.28 2.55 20.25
CA GLN A 300 10.33 1.45 20.18
C GLN A 300 10.47 0.51 21.38
N PHE A 301 11.72 0.18 21.75
CA PHE A 301 12.04 -0.63 22.92
C PHE A 301 11.49 -0.02 24.21
N PHE A 302 11.84 1.25 24.51
CA PHE A 302 11.38 1.90 25.73
C PHE A 302 9.85 2.06 25.76
N ALA A 303 9.23 2.40 24.63
CA ALA A 303 7.77 2.47 24.55
C ALA A 303 7.09 1.11 24.79
N GLN A 304 7.71 0.00 24.37
CA GLN A 304 7.21 -1.34 24.67
C GLN A 304 7.43 -1.74 26.13
N PHE A 305 8.59 -1.42 26.69
CA PHE A 305 8.90 -1.67 28.10
C PHE A 305 7.91 -0.94 29.02
N ASP A 306 7.65 0.33 28.76
CA ASP A 306 6.69 1.14 29.53
C ASP A 306 5.26 0.56 29.43
N ALA A 307 4.86 0.08 28.25
CA ALA A 307 3.56 -0.55 28.04
C ALA A 307 3.41 -1.86 28.83
N LEU A 308 4.47 -2.67 28.94
CA LEU A 308 4.47 -3.88 29.76
C LEU A 308 4.40 -3.59 31.26
N CYS A 309 4.94 -2.45 31.71
CA CYS A 309 4.82 -2.01 33.10
C CYS A 309 3.39 -1.57 33.48
N GLN A 310 2.49 -1.41 32.50
CA GLN A 310 1.11 -0.95 32.71
C GLN A 310 0.08 -1.91 32.09
N PRO A 311 0.00 -3.18 32.55
CA PRO A 311 -0.82 -4.20 31.90
C PRO A 311 -2.33 -3.89 31.92
N ASP A 312 -2.81 -3.16 32.93
CA ASP A 312 -4.21 -2.74 33.05
C ASP A 312 -4.59 -1.61 32.07
N CYS A 313 -3.61 -0.85 31.59
CA CYS A 313 -3.76 0.07 30.49
C CYS A 313 -3.51 -0.71 29.20
N LYS A 314 -4.53 -1.46 28.73
CA LYS A 314 -4.50 -2.00 27.37
C LYS A 314 -4.07 -0.87 26.43
N PRO A 315 -2.92 -0.98 25.73
CA PRO A 315 -2.43 0.11 24.92
C PRO A 315 -3.55 0.49 23.96
N LYS A 316 -3.97 1.76 23.98
CA LYS A 316 -4.96 2.29 23.04
C LYS A 316 -4.40 2.07 21.63
N GLY A 317 -4.86 1.00 20.99
CA GLY A 317 -4.69 0.74 19.57
C GLY A 317 -3.26 0.81 19.03
N ARG A 318 -2.30 0.01 19.52
CA ARG A 318 -1.15 -0.35 18.67
C ARG A 318 -1.58 -1.14 17.43
N ALA A 319 -2.76 -1.74 17.46
CA ALA A 319 -3.44 -2.28 16.28
C ALA A 319 -3.84 -1.19 15.24
N ALA A 320 -3.92 0.09 15.61
CA ALA A 320 -4.43 1.16 14.74
C ALA A 320 -3.37 1.77 13.81
N SER A 321 -2.08 1.45 14.00
CA SER A 321 -1.02 1.82 13.05
C SER A 321 -0.30 0.59 12.51
N MET A 322 -1.03 -0.51 12.27
CA MET A 322 -0.50 -1.47 11.31
C MET A 322 -0.37 -0.75 9.99
N ASP A 323 0.87 -0.41 9.70
CA ASP A 323 1.24 0.21 8.46
C ASP A 323 0.75 -0.67 7.31
N LEU A 324 0.01 -0.09 6.37
CA LEU A 324 -0.39 -0.78 5.15
C LEU A 324 0.83 -1.43 4.47
N ARG A 325 2.01 -0.81 4.63
CA ARG A 325 3.34 -1.32 4.24
C ARG A 325 3.64 -2.75 4.72
N SER A 326 3.19 -3.11 5.91
CA SER A 326 3.52 -4.41 6.55
C SER A 326 2.74 -5.57 5.92
N TYR A 327 1.55 -5.29 5.36
CA TYR A 327 0.71 -6.30 4.73
C TYR A 327 1.32 -6.80 3.42
N GLY A 328 1.84 -5.88 2.59
CA GLY A 328 2.44 -6.23 1.30
C GLY A 328 3.69 -7.11 1.43
N ILE A 329 4.58 -6.79 2.38
CA ILE A 329 5.77 -7.60 2.68
C ILE A 329 5.37 -8.95 3.29
N GLY A 330 4.49 -8.95 4.30
CA GLY A 330 4.03 -10.19 4.93
C GLY A 330 3.35 -11.14 3.94
N ALA A 331 2.50 -10.63 3.04
CA ALA A 331 1.88 -11.40 1.98
C ALA A 331 2.90 -12.02 1.02
N GLN A 332 3.91 -11.27 0.61
CA GLN A 332 4.94 -11.78 -0.29
C GLN A 332 5.81 -12.85 0.38
N ILE A 333 6.17 -12.68 1.67
CA ILE A 333 6.89 -13.70 2.44
C ILE A 333 6.06 -14.99 2.53
N LEU A 334 4.77 -14.90 2.86
CA LEU A 334 3.89 -16.07 2.95
C LEU A 334 3.78 -16.80 1.63
N ARG A 335 3.65 -16.06 0.53
CA ARG A 335 3.62 -16.62 -0.82
C ARG A 335 4.92 -17.31 -1.19
N GLU A 336 6.08 -16.72 -0.86
CA GLU A 336 7.39 -17.31 -1.14
C GLU A 336 7.65 -18.58 -0.33
N VAL A 337 7.12 -18.63 0.90
CA VAL A 337 7.10 -19.84 1.72
C VAL A 337 6.19 -20.93 1.13
N GLY A 338 5.22 -20.54 0.29
CA GLY A 338 4.32 -21.45 -0.43
C GLY A 338 2.88 -21.47 0.10
N VAL A 339 2.52 -20.55 1.00
CA VAL A 339 1.16 -20.45 1.55
C VAL A 339 0.20 -19.99 0.44
N CYS A 340 -0.99 -20.58 0.40
CA CYS A 340 -2.09 -20.15 -0.48
C CYS A 340 -3.39 -19.95 0.31
N LYS A 341 -3.78 -20.93 1.14
CA LYS A 341 -4.92 -20.84 2.06
C LYS A 341 -4.42 -20.74 3.49
N MET A 342 -4.92 -19.79 4.26
CA MET A 342 -4.46 -19.58 5.63
C MET A 342 -5.57 -19.26 6.61
N GLN A 343 -5.44 -19.85 7.79
CA GLN A 343 -6.17 -19.44 8.99
C GLN A 343 -5.26 -18.52 9.80
N LEU A 344 -5.74 -17.33 10.15
CA LEU A 344 -4.93 -16.33 10.86
C LEU A 344 -5.06 -16.50 12.38
N LEU A 345 -3.93 -16.69 13.07
CA LEU A 345 -3.84 -16.61 14.53
C LEU A 345 -3.85 -15.14 14.96
N ALA A 346 -5.04 -14.54 14.98
CA ALA A 346 -5.27 -13.15 15.33
C ALA A 346 -6.72 -12.92 15.75
N SER A 347 -6.97 -11.80 16.43
CA SER A 347 -8.35 -11.34 16.61
C SER A 347 -8.97 -10.99 15.25
N PRO A 348 -10.24 -11.38 14.99
CA PRO A 348 -10.93 -11.02 13.75
C PRO A 348 -10.88 -9.52 13.51
N ARG A 349 -10.51 -9.12 12.30
CA ARG A 349 -10.41 -7.71 11.88
C ARG A 349 -10.69 -7.59 10.39
N LYS A 350 -11.15 -6.42 9.95
CA LYS A 350 -11.25 -6.12 8.52
C LYS A 350 -9.82 -6.10 7.94
N MET A 351 -9.57 -6.95 6.96
CA MET A 351 -8.28 -7.04 6.27
C MET A 351 -8.44 -6.47 4.87
N PRO A 352 -7.41 -5.79 4.31
CA PRO A 352 -7.40 -5.51 2.89
C PRO A 352 -7.41 -6.83 2.11
N SER A 353 -8.05 -6.81 0.93
CA SER A 353 -8.10 -7.94 0.00
C SER A 353 -6.68 -8.45 -0.29
N MET A 354 -6.46 -9.76 -0.10
CA MET A 354 -5.17 -10.43 -0.37
C MET A 354 -5.19 -11.22 -1.69
N THR A 355 -6.27 -11.10 -2.45
CA THR A 355 -6.49 -11.80 -3.73
C THR A 355 -5.37 -11.49 -4.72
N GLY A 356 -4.90 -10.24 -4.78
CA GLY A 356 -3.78 -9.82 -5.61
C GLY A 356 -2.45 -10.53 -5.31
N PHE A 357 -2.30 -11.13 -4.14
CA PHE A 357 -1.12 -11.93 -3.76
C PHE A 357 -1.33 -13.44 -3.89
N ASN A 358 -2.48 -13.91 -4.40
CA ASN A 358 -2.91 -15.31 -4.40
C ASN A 358 -2.96 -15.93 -2.99
N LEU A 359 -3.37 -15.14 -2.00
CA LEU A 359 -3.58 -15.59 -0.62
C LEU A 359 -5.07 -15.50 -0.28
N GLU A 360 -5.60 -16.59 0.28
CA GLU A 360 -6.99 -16.72 0.73
C GLU A 360 -7.01 -16.86 2.25
N VAL A 361 -7.66 -15.91 2.93
CA VAL A 361 -7.92 -16.00 4.37
C VAL A 361 -9.22 -16.77 4.59
N THR A 362 -9.12 -17.97 5.16
CA THR A 362 -10.27 -18.87 5.36
C THR A 362 -10.95 -18.67 6.71
N GLY A 363 -10.26 -18.08 7.68
CA GLY A 363 -10.81 -17.77 9.00
C GLY A 363 -9.78 -17.26 10.00
N TYR A 364 -10.23 -17.09 11.24
CA TYR A 364 -9.40 -16.66 12.36
C TYR A 364 -9.42 -17.70 13.47
N LEU A 365 -8.24 -18.01 14.01
CA LEU A 365 -8.10 -18.73 15.25
C LEU A 365 -7.90 -17.70 16.36
N ALA A 366 -8.94 -17.49 17.17
CA ALA A 366 -8.97 -16.41 18.14
C ALA A 366 -8.20 -16.71 19.43
N LYS A 367 -7.80 -17.96 19.70
CA LYS A 367 -6.94 -18.29 20.85
C LYS A 367 -5.99 -19.43 20.47
N PRO A 368 -4.69 -19.33 20.79
CA PRO A 368 -3.81 -20.49 20.81
C PRO A 368 -4.27 -21.38 21.98
N GLU A 369 -4.71 -22.61 21.69
CA GLU A 369 -5.03 -23.62 22.69
C GLU A 369 -3.78 -24.34 23.21
#